data_AF-A0A8B7NF02-F1
#
_entry.id   AF-A0A8B7NF02-F1
#
_cell.length_a   1.000
_cell.length_b   1.000
_cell.length_c   1.000
_cell.angle_alpha   90.00
_cell.angle_beta   90.00
_cell.angle_gamma   90.00
#
_symmetry.space_group_name_H-M   'P 1'
#
loop_
_entity.id
_entity.type
_entity.pdbx_description
1 polymer ?
#
loop_
_entity_poly.entity_id
_entity_poly.type
_entity_poly.pdbx_seq_one_letter_code
_entity_poly.pdbx_strand_id
1 'polypeptide(L)'
;MEAMEHHHNHTDPLFNKLGLPEHFGGHIVPGVMQYLIGLRWLYCTFERYYLCKREYALLGSRGRPFVSSYLFPSTFCPGLPLEALVTFLLSVLLIIMESQSAISHVGVTDMRFGEDLIHVVMVAQVALAPIVVILKHYRYPVIDGMEYFVSGSSYLIMAYTAYNHVLHPTTLGKQVHTQVNIVWVLMAVTMFIESQNLDKPLFPVIRAFWLCYAGGLFVQLDFILFDMNGGSWPTENGFYLLLELMTLTWHFVGELLVVGVVSFVALVLVKRMKPAKVKAQLDISLGCSYGGQFTDEKSGEVRYCLLKNCDDV
;
A
#
# COMPACT_ATOMS: atom_id res chain seq x y z
N MET A 1 -7.01 -20.66 -50.41
CA MET A 1 -7.77 -20.12 -49.26
C MET A 1 -6.75 -19.69 -48.24
N GLU A 2 -6.25 -18.47 -48.41
CA GLU A 2 -5.38 -17.80 -47.46
C GLU A 2 -6.18 -17.51 -46.18
N ALA A 3 -5.60 -17.85 -45.04
CA ALA A 3 -6.14 -17.46 -43.75
C ALA A 3 -6.03 -15.93 -43.64
N MET A 4 -7.16 -15.25 -43.54
CA MET A 4 -7.20 -13.85 -43.13
C MET A 4 -6.64 -13.76 -41.71
N GLU A 5 -5.40 -13.30 -41.58
CA GLU A 5 -4.91 -12.72 -40.33
C GLU A 5 -5.78 -11.49 -40.02
N HIS A 6 -6.65 -11.63 -39.01
CA HIS A 6 -7.27 -10.49 -38.38
C HIS A 6 -6.18 -9.71 -37.62
N HIS A 7 -5.56 -8.76 -38.31
CA HIS A 7 -4.85 -7.68 -37.66
C HIS A 7 -5.86 -6.86 -36.86
N HIS A 8 -5.92 -7.11 -35.54
CA HIS A 8 -6.54 -6.17 -34.61
C HIS A 8 -5.69 -4.88 -34.63
N ASN A 9 -6.23 -3.82 -35.22
CA ASN A 9 -5.70 -2.48 -35.11
C ASN A 9 -5.86 -2.03 -33.64
N HIS A 10 -4.78 -2.09 -32.86
CA HIS A 10 -4.71 -1.59 -31.48
C HIS A 10 -4.54 -0.06 -31.40
N THR A 11 -5.04 0.69 -32.38
CA THR A 11 -4.75 2.14 -32.53
C THR A 11 -5.84 3.07 -32.00
N ASP A 12 -7.00 2.55 -31.61
CA ASP A 12 -8.03 3.39 -31.01
C ASP A 12 -7.84 3.40 -29.49
N PRO A 13 -7.73 4.56 -28.83
CA PRO A 13 -7.76 4.62 -27.38
C PRO A 13 -9.11 4.04 -26.95
N LEU A 14 -9.07 2.83 -26.41
CA LEU A 14 -10.23 2.19 -25.85
C LEU A 14 -10.63 3.02 -24.63
N PHE A 15 -11.65 3.85 -24.80
CA PHE A 15 -12.27 4.57 -23.70
C PHE A 15 -13.39 3.71 -23.15
N ASN A 16 -13.44 3.53 -21.84
CA ASN A 16 -14.56 2.83 -21.22
C ASN A 16 -15.87 3.61 -21.46
N LYS A 17 -17.02 3.02 -21.10
CA LYS A 17 -18.35 3.67 -21.25
C LYS A 17 -18.49 5.03 -20.54
N LEU A 18 -17.51 5.43 -19.73
CA LEU A 18 -17.45 6.71 -19.01
C LEU A 18 -16.47 7.72 -19.65
N GLY A 19 -15.86 7.41 -20.79
CA GLY A 19 -14.92 8.30 -21.48
C GLY A 19 -13.55 8.40 -20.81
N LEU A 20 -13.20 7.44 -19.94
CA LEU A 20 -11.86 7.32 -19.36
C LEU A 20 -11.03 6.34 -20.21
N PRO A 21 -9.74 6.61 -20.50
CA PRO A 21 -8.90 5.63 -21.18
C PRO A 21 -8.91 4.34 -20.34
N GLU A 22 -9.26 3.20 -20.96
CA GLU A 22 -9.36 1.89 -20.30
C GLU A 22 -8.05 1.51 -19.60
N HIS A 23 -6.92 1.95 -20.15
CA HIS A 23 -5.59 1.73 -19.60
C HIS A 23 -5.33 2.49 -18.30
N PHE A 24 -5.89 3.70 -18.15
CA PHE A 24 -5.69 4.55 -16.96
C PHE A 24 -6.28 3.95 -15.67
N GLY A 25 -7.33 3.12 -15.81
CA GLY A 25 -8.04 2.53 -14.67
C GLY A 25 -7.32 1.35 -14.01
N GLY A 26 -6.63 0.52 -14.80
CA GLY A 26 -6.10 -0.78 -14.34
C GLY A 26 -4.74 -0.74 -13.66
N HIS A 27 -3.85 0.20 -14.03
CA HIS A 27 -2.53 0.32 -13.39
C HIS A 27 -2.28 1.70 -12.76
N ILE A 28 -2.62 2.80 -13.44
CA ILE A 28 -2.33 4.15 -12.91
C ILE A 28 -3.11 4.43 -11.63
N VAL A 29 -4.44 4.23 -11.62
CA VAL A 29 -5.25 4.46 -10.42
C VAL A 29 -4.76 3.62 -9.22
N PRO A 30 -4.63 2.28 -9.30
CA PRO A 30 -4.13 1.51 -8.18
C PRO A 30 -2.69 1.86 -7.82
N GLY A 31 -1.83 2.16 -8.82
CA GLY A 31 -0.44 2.56 -8.60
C GLY A 31 -0.33 3.87 -7.82
N VAL A 32 -1.06 4.91 -8.21
CA VAL A 32 -1.12 6.20 -7.50
C VAL A 32 -1.66 6.01 -6.09
N MET A 33 -2.72 5.22 -5.90
CA MET A 33 -3.27 4.97 -4.57
C MET A 33 -2.27 4.24 -3.66
N GLN A 34 -1.60 3.20 -4.16
CA GLN A 34 -0.53 2.51 -3.43
C GLN A 34 0.60 3.48 -3.07
N TYR A 35 1.02 4.33 -4.01
CA TYR A 35 2.08 5.31 -3.78
C TYR A 35 1.72 6.31 -2.68
N LEU A 36 0.50 6.87 -2.71
CA LEU A 36 0.03 7.82 -1.70
C LEU A 36 -0.12 7.18 -0.32
N ILE A 37 -0.61 5.94 -0.25
CA ILE A 37 -0.68 5.19 1.01
C ILE A 37 0.73 4.92 1.54
N GLY A 38 1.66 4.48 0.68
CA GLY A 38 3.06 4.28 1.01
C GLY A 38 3.72 5.55 1.55
N LEU A 39 3.55 6.69 0.88
CA LEU A 39 4.06 7.98 1.34
C LEU A 39 3.50 8.37 2.71
N ARG A 40 2.20 8.14 2.92
CA ARG A 40 1.55 8.39 4.21
C ARG A 40 2.15 7.51 5.30
N TRP A 41 2.31 6.21 5.06
CA TRP A 41 2.93 5.29 6.02
C TRP A 41 4.38 5.67 6.32
N LEU A 42 5.12 6.07 5.30
CA LEU A 42 6.50 6.50 5.43
C LEU A 42 6.61 7.75 6.31
N TYR A 43 5.80 8.76 6.03
CA TYR A 43 5.74 9.99 6.82
C TYR A 43 5.34 9.70 8.27
N CYS A 44 4.24 8.98 8.50
CA CYS A 44 3.74 8.71 9.85
C CYS A 44 4.71 7.86 10.67
N THR A 45 5.41 6.90 10.04
CA THR A 45 6.47 6.12 10.69
C THR A 45 7.60 7.02 11.18
N PHE A 46 8.14 7.88 10.30
CA PHE A 46 9.23 8.79 10.68
C PHE A 46 8.78 9.83 11.70
N GLU A 47 7.59 10.40 11.54
CA GLU A 47 7.02 11.34 12.51
C GLU A 47 6.92 10.69 13.89
N ARG A 48 6.34 9.49 14.00
CA ARG A 48 6.26 8.75 15.26
C ARG A 48 7.64 8.47 15.85
N TYR A 49 8.58 7.99 15.04
CA TYR A 49 9.96 7.74 15.47
C TYR A 49 10.61 9.00 16.07
N TYR A 50 10.51 10.13 15.38
CA TYR A 50 11.08 11.39 15.85
C TYR A 50 10.32 11.97 17.05
N LEU A 51 9.01 11.79 17.14
CA LEU A 51 8.21 12.17 18.32
C LEU A 51 8.65 11.39 19.55
N CYS A 52 8.81 10.07 19.46
CA CYS A 52 9.34 9.24 20.55
C CYS A 52 10.74 9.74 20.97
N LYS A 53 11.65 9.95 20.02
CA LYS A 53 12.99 10.49 20.31
C LYS A 53 12.95 11.86 20.99
N ARG A 54 12.04 12.73 20.54
CA ARG A 54 11.86 14.06 21.12
C ARG A 54 11.29 14.00 22.53
N GLU A 55 10.35 13.11 22.79
CA GLU A 55 9.77 12.89 24.12
C GLU A 55 10.82 12.31 25.09
N TYR A 56 11.63 11.33 24.66
CA TYR A 56 12.77 10.83 25.43
C TYR A 56 13.76 11.95 25.80
N ALA A 57 14.04 12.87 24.86
CA ALA A 57 14.92 14.01 25.14
C ALA A 57 14.32 14.99 26.17
N LEU A 58 13.00 15.04 26.31
CA LEU A 58 12.30 15.93 27.24
C LEU A 58 12.04 15.28 28.62
N LEU A 59 11.75 13.99 28.66
CA LEU A 59 11.29 13.26 29.85
C LEU A 59 12.31 12.23 30.37
N GLY A 60 13.44 12.02 29.68
CA GLY A 60 14.41 10.99 30.01
C GLY A 60 13.80 9.59 29.88
N SER A 61 14.07 8.71 30.85
CA SER A 61 13.58 7.31 30.86
C SER A 61 12.05 7.16 30.90
N ARG A 62 11.30 8.25 31.12
CA ARG A 62 9.83 8.26 31.09
C ARG A 62 9.24 8.49 29.69
N GLY A 63 10.08 8.67 28.66
CA GLY A 63 9.63 8.76 27.27
C GLY A 63 9.04 7.43 26.77
N ARG A 64 8.11 7.50 25.82
CA ARG A 64 7.43 6.31 25.31
C ARG A 64 8.20 5.66 24.16
N PRO A 65 8.29 4.32 24.12
CA PRO A 65 8.98 3.62 23.05
C PRO A 65 8.22 3.76 21.72
N PHE A 66 8.96 3.59 20.63
CA PHE A 66 8.33 3.42 19.32
C PHE A 66 7.60 2.07 19.29
N VAL A 67 6.39 2.07 18.75
CA VAL A 67 5.64 0.86 18.43
C VAL A 67 5.05 1.06 17.04
N SER A 68 5.19 0.06 16.16
CA SER A 68 4.64 0.10 14.81
C SER A 68 3.12 -0.07 14.83
N SER A 69 2.46 0.44 13.79
CA SER A 69 1.04 0.19 13.53
C SER A 69 0.87 -0.14 12.06
N TYR A 70 -0.02 -1.08 11.76
CA TYR A 70 -0.33 -1.47 10.39
C TYR A 70 -0.89 -0.27 9.60
N LEU A 71 -1.88 0.41 10.18
CA LEU A 71 -2.43 1.70 9.71
C LEU A 71 -2.30 2.76 10.79
N PHE A 72 -2.24 4.03 10.38
CA PHE A 72 -2.02 5.15 11.29
C PHE A 72 -3.34 5.88 11.63
N PRO A 73 -3.54 6.27 12.91
CA PRO A 73 -4.68 7.10 13.29
C PRO A 73 -4.71 8.44 12.54
N SER A 74 -5.92 8.96 12.32
CA SER A 74 -6.10 10.28 11.71
C SER A 74 -5.94 11.39 12.73
N THR A 75 -5.20 12.43 12.37
CA THR A 75 -5.14 13.68 13.15
C THR A 75 -6.41 14.52 13.04
N PHE A 76 -7.19 14.36 11.96
CA PHE A 76 -8.42 15.12 11.71
C PHE A 76 -9.61 14.52 12.45
N CYS A 77 -9.73 13.20 12.45
CA CYS A 77 -10.84 12.47 13.06
C CYS A 77 -10.28 11.32 13.91
N PRO A 78 -9.66 11.59 15.07
CA PRO A 78 -9.00 10.55 15.87
C PRO A 78 -9.96 9.44 16.30
N GLY A 79 -11.24 9.74 16.52
CA GLY A 79 -12.27 8.77 16.93
C GLY A 79 -12.70 7.74 15.89
N LEU A 80 -12.24 7.86 14.63
CA LEU A 80 -12.60 6.95 13.54
C LEU A 80 -11.35 6.29 12.95
N PRO A 81 -11.43 5.02 12.51
CA PRO A 81 -10.31 4.34 11.85
C PRO A 81 -10.24 4.79 10.38
N LEU A 82 -10.07 6.10 10.15
CA LEU A 82 -10.26 6.75 8.85
C LEU A 82 -9.38 6.12 7.77
N GLU A 83 -8.12 5.81 8.08
CA GLU A 83 -7.20 5.20 7.12
C GLU A 83 -7.66 3.79 6.70
N ALA A 84 -8.18 3.01 7.65
CA ALA A 84 -8.74 1.69 7.35
C ALA A 84 -10.02 1.79 6.52
N LEU A 85 -10.91 2.72 6.86
CA LEU A 85 -12.13 2.98 6.09
C LEU A 85 -11.81 3.43 4.66
N VAL A 86 -10.88 4.38 4.49
CA VAL A 86 -10.46 4.86 3.17
C VAL A 86 -9.83 3.72 2.36
N THR A 87 -8.92 2.95 2.95
CA THR A 87 -8.28 1.83 2.25
C THR A 87 -9.28 0.76 1.84
N PHE A 88 -10.24 0.43 2.72
CA PHE A 88 -11.32 -0.49 2.42
C PHE A 88 -12.23 0.02 1.29
N LEU A 89 -12.68 1.28 1.36
CA LEU A 89 -13.56 1.88 0.35
C LEU A 89 -12.85 2.01 -1.01
N LEU A 90 -11.56 2.35 -1.03
CA LEU A 90 -10.75 2.36 -2.25
C LEU A 90 -10.64 0.96 -2.86
N SER A 91 -10.46 -0.07 -2.02
CA SER A 91 -10.42 -1.46 -2.49
C SER A 91 -11.77 -1.89 -3.09
N VAL A 92 -12.89 -1.51 -2.47
CA VAL A 92 -14.25 -1.75 -3.00
C VAL A 92 -14.46 -1.02 -4.33
N LEU A 93 -14.01 0.23 -4.45
CA LEU A 93 -14.10 0.98 -5.69
C LEU A 93 -13.32 0.30 -6.82
N LEU A 94 -12.10 -0.14 -6.54
CA LEU A 94 -11.28 -0.88 -7.51
C LEU A 94 -11.94 -2.20 -7.91
N ILE A 95 -12.51 -2.96 -6.97
CA ILE A 95 -13.28 -4.17 -7.28
C ILE A 95 -14.43 -3.87 -8.25
N ILE A 96 -15.18 -2.78 -8.02
CA ILE A 96 -16.27 -2.36 -8.91
C ILE A 96 -15.72 -2.00 -10.29
N MET A 97 -14.61 -1.25 -10.36
CA MET A 97 -13.99 -0.86 -11.63
C MET A 97 -13.53 -2.09 -12.44
N GLU A 98 -12.82 -3.02 -11.81
CA GLU A 98 -12.37 -4.26 -12.46
C GLU A 98 -13.55 -5.15 -12.88
N SER A 99 -14.58 -5.25 -12.03
CA SER A 99 -15.80 -5.99 -12.35
C SER A 99 -16.56 -5.36 -13.52
N GLN A 100 -16.58 -4.03 -13.60
CA GLN A 100 -17.18 -3.31 -14.72
C GLN A 100 -16.38 -3.52 -16.01
N SER A 101 -15.05 -3.51 -15.96
CA SER A 101 -14.21 -3.89 -17.10
C SER A 101 -14.61 -5.28 -17.59
N ALA A 102 -14.67 -6.28 -16.69
CA ALA A 102 -14.95 -7.66 -17.04
C ALA A 102 -16.25 -7.87 -17.84
N ILE A 103 -17.29 -7.07 -17.56
CA ILE A 103 -18.64 -7.25 -18.13
C ILE A 103 -19.02 -6.23 -19.21
N SER A 104 -18.25 -5.16 -19.40
CA SER A 104 -18.69 -4.02 -20.20
C SER A 104 -18.17 -3.99 -21.64
N HIS A 105 -17.16 -4.81 -21.96
CA HIS A 105 -16.55 -4.88 -23.29
C HIS A 105 -17.45 -5.58 -24.31
N VAL A 106 -17.51 -5.05 -25.53
CA VAL A 106 -18.19 -5.70 -26.65
C VAL A 106 -17.20 -6.68 -27.28
N GLY A 107 -17.52 -7.98 -27.32
CA GLY A 107 -16.62 -9.00 -27.86
C GLY A 107 -15.61 -9.58 -26.86
N VAL A 108 -15.94 -9.60 -25.57
CA VAL A 108 -15.14 -10.25 -24.52
C VAL A 108 -14.77 -11.68 -24.94
N THR A 109 -13.47 -11.96 -25.00
CA THR A 109 -12.97 -13.34 -25.09
C THR A 109 -12.97 -13.97 -23.70
N ASP A 110 -13.13 -15.29 -23.62
CA ASP A 110 -13.04 -16.03 -22.34
C ASP A 110 -11.73 -15.74 -21.60
N MET A 111 -10.65 -15.49 -22.36
CA MET A 111 -9.35 -15.13 -21.81
C MET A 111 -9.35 -13.76 -21.14
N ARG A 112 -9.89 -12.72 -21.79
CA ARG A 112 -9.98 -11.37 -21.21
C ARG A 112 -10.88 -11.34 -19.98
N PHE A 113 -12.00 -12.07 -20.01
CA PHE A 113 -12.86 -12.22 -18.84
C PHE A 113 -12.11 -12.84 -17.65
N GLY A 114 -11.31 -13.88 -17.90
CA GLY A 114 -10.47 -14.50 -16.89
C GLY A 114 -9.41 -13.56 -16.29
N GLU A 115 -8.79 -12.71 -17.12
CA GLU A 115 -7.83 -11.70 -16.68
C GLU A 115 -8.47 -10.67 -15.72
N ASP A 116 -9.59 -10.06 -16.12
CA ASP A 116 -10.26 -9.05 -15.31
C ASP A 116 -10.80 -9.65 -14.00
N LEU A 117 -11.29 -10.90 -14.01
CA LEU A 117 -11.70 -11.60 -12.78
C LEU A 117 -10.52 -11.91 -11.84
N ILE A 118 -9.34 -12.22 -12.40
CA ILE A 118 -8.13 -12.37 -11.61
C ILE A 118 -7.78 -11.06 -10.90
N HIS A 119 -7.88 -9.92 -11.58
CA HIS A 119 -7.66 -8.61 -10.97
C HIS A 119 -8.66 -8.34 -9.84
N VAL A 120 -9.94 -8.67 -10.00
CA VAL A 120 -10.94 -8.60 -8.92
C VAL A 120 -10.50 -9.40 -7.69
N VAL A 121 -10.05 -10.65 -7.89
CA VAL A 121 -9.56 -11.50 -6.79
C VAL A 121 -8.35 -10.87 -6.12
N MET A 122 -7.43 -10.31 -6.88
CA MET A 122 -6.21 -9.67 -6.37
C MET A 122 -6.54 -8.41 -5.55
N VAL A 123 -7.40 -7.53 -6.05
CA VAL A 123 -7.84 -6.33 -5.33
C VAL A 123 -8.62 -6.69 -4.05
N ALA A 124 -9.46 -7.74 -4.10
CA ALA A 124 -10.20 -8.21 -2.93
C ALA A 124 -9.28 -8.62 -1.76
N GLN A 125 -8.07 -9.12 -2.04
CA GLN A 125 -7.09 -9.44 -1.00
C GLN A 125 -6.65 -8.19 -0.21
N VAL A 126 -6.53 -7.03 -0.87
CA VAL A 126 -6.12 -5.76 -0.22
C VAL A 126 -7.17 -5.27 0.77
N ALA A 127 -8.45 -5.59 0.54
CA ALA A 127 -9.55 -5.18 1.42
C ALA A 127 -9.57 -5.89 2.78
N LEU A 128 -8.91 -7.04 2.92
CA LEU A 128 -9.05 -7.91 4.09
C LEU A 128 -8.40 -7.35 5.37
N ALA A 129 -7.17 -6.86 5.29
CA ALA A 129 -6.47 -6.33 6.46
C ALA A 129 -7.08 -5.03 7.03
N PRO A 130 -7.58 -4.07 6.21
CA PRO A 130 -8.38 -2.95 6.71
C PRO A 130 -9.61 -3.37 7.52
N ILE A 131 -10.31 -4.45 7.14
CA ILE A 131 -11.45 -4.98 7.91
C ILE A 131 -10.99 -5.39 9.31
N VAL A 132 -9.85 -6.06 9.44
CA VAL A 132 -9.27 -6.44 10.74
C VAL A 132 -9.02 -5.21 11.61
N VAL A 133 -8.47 -4.14 11.04
CA VAL A 133 -8.24 -2.88 11.78
C VAL A 133 -9.56 -2.23 12.21
N ILE A 134 -10.58 -2.22 11.35
CA ILE A 134 -11.91 -1.69 11.69
C ILE A 134 -12.52 -2.48 12.85
N LEU A 135 -12.50 -3.81 12.77
CA LEU A 135 -13.00 -4.68 13.83
C LEU A 135 -12.26 -4.43 15.16
N LYS A 136 -10.93 -4.32 15.12
CA LYS A 136 -10.09 -4.01 16.29
C LYS A 136 -10.42 -2.64 16.88
N HIS A 137 -10.64 -1.62 16.04
CA HIS A 137 -11.06 -0.28 16.48
C HIS A 137 -12.38 -0.32 17.26
N TYR A 138 -13.34 -1.12 16.80
CA TYR A 138 -14.64 -1.32 17.46
C TYR A 138 -14.65 -2.43 18.52
N ARG A 139 -13.47 -2.84 19.02
CA ARG A 139 -13.29 -3.80 20.13
C ARG A 139 -13.88 -5.20 19.89
N TYR A 140 -14.03 -5.61 18.63
CA TYR A 140 -14.28 -7.01 18.35
C TYR A 140 -13.06 -7.86 18.75
N PRO A 141 -13.25 -9.08 19.28
CA PRO A 141 -12.16 -9.93 19.74
C PRO A 141 -11.36 -10.44 18.54
N VAL A 142 -10.30 -9.72 18.18
CA VAL A 142 -9.35 -10.09 17.13
C VAL A 142 -7.96 -10.22 17.74
N ILE A 143 -7.21 -11.23 17.28
CA ILE A 143 -5.85 -11.50 17.75
C ILE A 143 -4.94 -10.33 17.38
N ASP A 144 -4.12 -9.88 18.32
CA ASP A 144 -3.12 -8.84 18.06
C ASP A 144 -2.13 -9.28 16.97
N GLY A 145 -1.91 -8.41 15.99
CA GLY A 145 -1.04 -8.69 14.86
C GLY A 145 -1.71 -9.43 13.70
N MET A 146 -2.99 -9.80 13.83
CA MET A 146 -3.76 -10.46 12.77
C MET A 146 -3.77 -9.64 11.47
N GLU A 147 -3.78 -8.31 11.56
CA GLU A 147 -3.72 -7.42 10.41
C GLU A 147 -2.44 -7.60 9.57
N TYR A 148 -1.30 -7.86 10.21
CA TYR A 148 -0.04 -8.15 9.53
C TYR A 148 -0.05 -9.55 8.92
N PHE A 149 -0.59 -10.54 9.62
CA PHE A 149 -0.70 -11.91 9.12
C PHE A 149 -1.61 -11.98 7.89
N VAL A 150 -2.80 -11.36 7.97
CA VAL A 150 -3.76 -11.26 6.86
C VAL A 150 -3.10 -10.53 5.70
N SER A 151 -2.49 -9.37 5.92
CA SER A 151 -1.85 -8.62 4.84
C SER A 151 -0.68 -9.38 4.20
N GLY A 152 0.17 -10.03 5.00
CA GLY A 152 1.29 -10.84 4.49
C GLY A 152 0.81 -12.02 3.65
N SER A 153 -0.22 -12.72 4.12
CA SER A 153 -0.86 -13.83 3.39
C SER A 153 -1.50 -13.35 2.09
N SER A 154 -2.20 -12.22 2.14
CA SER A 154 -2.81 -11.57 0.97
C SER A 154 -1.77 -11.23 -0.09
N TYR A 155 -0.61 -10.68 0.27
CA TYR A 155 0.45 -10.39 -0.69
C TYR A 155 1.10 -11.66 -1.27
N LEU A 156 1.23 -12.74 -0.51
CA LEU A 156 1.69 -14.04 -1.06
C LEU A 156 0.70 -14.60 -2.07
N ILE A 157 -0.60 -14.58 -1.75
CA ILE A 157 -1.65 -15.01 -2.67
C ILE A 157 -1.65 -14.11 -3.91
N MET A 158 -1.47 -12.80 -3.75
CA MET A 158 -1.39 -11.87 -4.87
C MET A 158 -0.21 -12.20 -5.79
N ALA A 159 0.98 -12.46 -5.23
CA ALA A 159 2.17 -12.87 -5.99
C ALA A 159 1.95 -14.19 -6.73
N TYR A 160 1.32 -15.17 -6.07
CA TYR A 160 0.96 -16.42 -6.71
C TYR A 160 -0.03 -16.22 -7.87
N THR A 161 -1.08 -15.44 -7.66
CA THR A 161 -2.10 -15.18 -8.68
C THR A 161 -1.52 -14.40 -9.86
N ALA A 162 -0.73 -13.35 -9.63
CA ALA A 162 -0.11 -12.61 -10.72
C ALA A 162 0.97 -13.40 -11.46
N TYR A 163 1.71 -14.29 -10.79
CA TYR A 163 2.62 -15.21 -11.48
C TYR A 163 1.86 -16.05 -12.52
N ASN A 164 0.67 -16.55 -12.17
CA ASN A 164 -0.14 -17.34 -13.09
C ASN A 164 -0.85 -16.47 -14.16
N HIS A 165 -1.23 -15.24 -13.81
CA HIS A 165 -1.77 -14.24 -14.75
C HIS A 165 -0.80 -13.97 -15.90
N VAL A 166 0.51 -14.00 -15.63
CA VAL A 166 1.55 -13.58 -16.59
C VAL A 166 2.23 -14.75 -17.30
N LEU A 167 1.60 -15.92 -17.37
CA LEU A 167 2.14 -17.06 -18.13
C LEU A 167 1.94 -16.89 -19.66
N HIS A 168 0.95 -16.11 -20.07
CA HIS A 168 0.59 -15.87 -21.48
C HIS A 168 1.14 -14.62 -22.20
N PRO A 169 1.85 -13.64 -21.59
CA PRO A 169 2.33 -12.45 -22.27
C PRO A 169 3.71 -12.61 -22.91
N THR A 170 4.07 -11.58 -23.67
CA THR A 170 5.35 -11.34 -24.36
C THR A 170 6.55 -11.29 -23.39
N THR A 171 7.79 -11.32 -23.91
CA THR A 171 9.00 -11.33 -23.06
C THR A 171 9.07 -10.11 -22.14
N LEU A 172 8.85 -8.90 -22.68
CA LEU A 172 8.80 -7.67 -21.89
C LEU A 172 7.68 -7.70 -20.84
N GLY A 173 6.48 -8.19 -21.22
CA GLY A 173 5.36 -8.35 -20.30
C GLY A 173 5.69 -9.27 -19.12
N LYS A 174 6.34 -10.41 -19.38
CA LYS A 174 6.81 -11.33 -18.34
C LYS A 174 7.84 -10.69 -17.42
N GLN A 175 8.80 -9.95 -17.98
CA GLN A 175 9.86 -9.31 -17.21
C GLN A 175 9.30 -8.29 -16.22
N VAL A 176 8.47 -7.35 -16.68
CA VAL A 176 7.94 -6.27 -15.83
C VAL A 176 7.04 -6.83 -14.71
N HIS A 177 6.20 -7.81 -15.01
CA HIS A 177 5.31 -8.39 -14.01
C HIS A 177 6.06 -9.28 -13.02
N THR A 178 7.11 -9.97 -13.46
CA THR A 178 7.98 -10.73 -12.56
C THR A 178 8.60 -9.82 -11.50
N GLN A 179 8.98 -8.60 -11.87
CA GLN A 179 9.50 -7.62 -10.92
C GLN A 179 8.45 -7.17 -9.91
N VAL A 180 7.21 -6.90 -10.34
CA VAL A 180 6.08 -6.61 -9.42
C VAL A 180 5.84 -7.77 -8.46
N ASN A 181 5.88 -9.02 -8.94
CA ASN A 181 5.71 -10.21 -8.11
C ASN A 181 6.78 -10.32 -7.03
N ILE A 182 8.04 -10.01 -7.36
CA ILE A 182 9.13 -9.97 -6.39
C ILE A 182 8.81 -8.95 -5.28
N VAL A 183 8.32 -7.76 -5.63
CA VAL A 183 7.96 -6.73 -4.64
C VAL A 183 6.86 -7.20 -3.70
N TRP A 184 5.85 -7.91 -4.19
CA TRP A 184 4.79 -8.46 -3.35
C TRP A 184 5.29 -9.54 -2.39
N VAL A 185 6.20 -10.40 -2.83
CA VAL A 185 6.86 -11.36 -1.94
C VAL A 185 7.67 -10.63 -0.86
N LEU A 186 8.43 -9.61 -1.23
CA LEU A 186 9.21 -8.80 -0.28
C LEU A 186 8.31 -8.07 0.72
N MET A 187 7.16 -7.56 0.27
CA MET A 187 6.18 -6.92 1.13
C MET A 187 5.53 -7.92 2.09
N ALA A 188 5.20 -9.14 1.63
CA ALA A 188 4.71 -10.21 2.51
C ALA A 188 5.73 -10.59 3.59
N VAL A 189 6.99 -10.81 3.20
CA VAL A 189 8.08 -11.10 4.14
C VAL A 189 8.24 -9.95 5.15
N THR A 190 8.18 -8.71 4.69
CA THR A 190 8.27 -7.54 5.57
C THR A 190 7.13 -7.50 6.57
N MET A 191 5.88 -7.80 6.17
CA MET A 191 4.73 -7.86 7.08
C MET A 191 4.92 -8.91 8.18
N PHE A 192 5.38 -10.10 7.82
CA PHE A 192 5.62 -11.15 8.82
C PHE A 192 6.74 -10.77 9.78
N ILE A 193 7.84 -10.21 9.29
CA ILE A 193 8.95 -9.77 10.16
C ILE A 193 8.51 -8.59 11.05
N GLU A 194 7.79 -7.61 10.50
CA GLU A 194 7.27 -6.46 11.26
C GLU A 194 6.36 -6.91 12.40
N SER A 195 5.51 -7.92 12.17
CA SER A 195 4.59 -8.47 13.20
C SER A 195 5.31 -8.97 14.46
N GLN A 196 6.56 -9.40 14.31
CA GLN A 196 7.40 -9.90 15.41
C GLN A 196 8.34 -8.83 15.99
N ASN A 197 8.44 -7.67 15.33
CA ASN A 197 9.43 -6.64 15.63
C ASN A 197 8.80 -5.23 15.64
N LEU A 198 7.63 -5.11 16.28
CA LEU A 198 6.86 -3.87 16.32
C LEU A 198 7.61 -2.71 16.98
N ASP A 199 8.63 -2.98 17.81
CA ASP A 199 9.47 -1.96 18.44
C ASP A 199 10.54 -1.39 17.50
N LYS A 200 10.79 -2.02 16.35
CA LYS A 200 11.82 -1.59 15.38
C LYS A 200 11.20 -0.70 14.31
N PRO A 201 11.60 0.58 14.20
CA PRO A 201 11.09 1.49 13.18
C PRO A 201 11.52 1.13 11.76
N LEU A 202 12.53 0.26 11.59
CA LEU A 202 13.06 -0.10 10.28
C LEU A 202 12.04 -0.86 9.43
N PHE A 203 11.30 -1.81 10.01
CA PHE A 203 10.35 -2.62 9.26
C PHE A 203 9.16 -1.85 8.66
N PRO A 204 8.47 -0.95 9.41
CA PRO A 204 7.45 -0.10 8.80
C PRO A 204 8.01 0.86 7.74
N VAL A 205 9.28 1.29 7.85
CA VAL A 205 9.94 2.07 6.79
C VAL A 205 10.15 1.21 5.54
N ILE A 206 10.66 -0.02 5.68
CA ILE A 206 10.86 -0.96 4.57
C ILE A 206 9.51 -1.30 3.91
N ARG A 207 8.47 -1.54 4.71
CA ARG A 207 7.11 -1.80 4.21
C ARG A 207 6.59 -0.63 3.39
N ALA A 208 6.68 0.59 3.92
CA ALA A 208 6.24 1.79 3.23
C ALA A 208 7.04 2.03 1.95
N PHE A 209 8.35 1.78 1.97
CA PHE A 209 9.21 1.82 0.78
C PHE A 209 8.75 0.84 -0.30
N TRP A 210 8.50 -0.43 0.04
CA TRP A 210 8.01 -1.41 -0.94
C TRP A 210 6.66 -1.03 -1.52
N LEU A 211 5.77 -0.42 -0.73
CA LEU A 211 4.47 0.04 -1.22
C LEU A 211 4.59 1.25 -2.15
N CYS A 212 5.46 2.22 -1.85
CA CYS A 212 5.78 3.31 -2.79
C CYS A 212 6.39 2.76 -4.08
N TYR A 213 7.39 1.89 -3.96
CA TYR A 213 8.04 1.29 -5.13
C TYR A 213 7.05 0.49 -5.99
N ALA A 214 6.20 -0.34 -5.38
CA ALA A 214 5.11 -1.04 -6.08
C ALA A 214 4.18 -0.05 -6.79
N GLY A 215 3.70 0.98 -6.09
CA GLY A 215 2.80 1.97 -6.66
C GLY A 215 3.39 2.70 -7.87
N GLY A 216 4.66 3.11 -7.78
CA GLY A 216 5.38 3.73 -8.90
C GLY A 216 5.63 2.75 -10.05
N LEU A 217 5.90 1.47 -9.75
CA LEU A 217 6.05 0.43 -10.77
C LEU A 217 4.74 0.25 -11.54
N PHE A 218 3.61 0.16 -10.85
CA PHE A 218 2.29 0.08 -11.48
C PHE A 218 2.04 1.24 -12.43
N VAL A 219 2.35 2.47 -12.02
CA VAL A 219 2.25 3.63 -12.91
C VAL A 219 3.18 3.48 -14.13
N GLN A 220 4.43 3.02 -13.94
CA GLN A 220 5.40 2.85 -15.02
C GLN A 220 5.04 1.72 -15.99
N LEU A 221 4.41 0.63 -15.53
CA LEU A 221 3.91 -0.45 -16.39
C LEU A 221 3.04 0.10 -17.50
N ASP A 222 2.21 1.10 -17.18
CA ASP A 222 1.30 1.70 -18.14
C ASP A 222 2.05 2.40 -19.29
N PHE A 223 3.18 3.06 -19.00
CA PHE A 223 4.01 3.70 -20.03
C PHE A 223 4.87 2.72 -20.82
N ILE A 224 5.22 1.57 -20.24
CA ILE A 224 6.09 0.57 -20.86
C ILE A 224 5.28 -0.36 -21.77
N LEU A 225 4.17 -0.87 -21.26
CA LEU A 225 3.36 -1.88 -21.93
C LEU A 225 2.28 -1.28 -22.83
N PHE A 226 1.80 -0.06 -22.55
CA PHE A 226 0.66 0.52 -23.24
C PHE A 226 1.02 1.86 -23.90
N ASP A 227 0.35 2.14 -25.01
CA ASP A 227 0.55 3.35 -25.78
C ASP A 227 -0.19 4.52 -25.13
N MET A 228 0.53 5.37 -24.39
CA MET A 228 -0.06 6.59 -23.86
C MET A 228 0.20 7.83 -24.71
N ASN A 229 1.12 7.81 -25.70
CA ASN A 229 1.45 8.96 -26.58
C ASN A 229 2.51 8.64 -27.69
N GLY A 230 2.84 7.38 -28.01
CA GLY A 230 3.98 7.08 -28.91
C GLY A 230 4.23 5.61 -29.31
N GLY A 231 3.26 4.72 -29.14
CA GLY A 231 3.37 3.28 -29.36
C GLY A 231 3.85 2.51 -28.13
N SER A 232 3.36 1.27 -27.97
CA SER A 232 3.89 0.34 -26.96
C SER A 232 5.33 -0.05 -27.27
N TRP A 233 6.13 -0.36 -26.24
CA TRP A 233 7.52 -0.73 -26.44
C TRP A 233 7.62 -2.08 -27.18
N PRO A 234 8.54 -2.22 -28.15
CA PRO A 234 8.77 -3.50 -28.82
C PRO A 234 9.16 -4.61 -27.83
N THR A 235 8.26 -5.58 -27.64
CA THR A 235 8.31 -6.51 -26.49
C THR A 235 9.40 -7.57 -26.56
N GLU A 236 9.96 -7.81 -27.75
CA GLU A 236 11.01 -8.80 -28.01
C GLU A 236 12.37 -8.15 -28.33
N ASN A 237 12.45 -6.81 -28.31
CA ASN A 237 13.68 -6.09 -28.63
C ASN A 237 14.59 -5.98 -27.40
N GLY A 238 15.81 -6.52 -27.50
CA GLY A 238 16.78 -6.53 -26.40
C GLY A 238 17.15 -5.15 -25.85
N PHE A 239 17.11 -4.09 -26.66
CA PHE A 239 17.32 -2.73 -26.17
C PHE A 239 16.22 -2.31 -25.19
N TYR A 240 14.95 -2.59 -25.50
CA TYR A 240 13.82 -2.20 -24.66
C TYR A 240 13.73 -3.05 -23.39
N LEU A 241 14.14 -4.33 -23.45
CA LEU A 241 14.28 -5.18 -22.26
C LEU A 241 15.34 -4.64 -21.28
N LEU A 242 16.47 -4.13 -21.79
CA LEU A 242 17.49 -3.49 -20.95
C LEU A 242 17.06 -2.10 -20.48
N LEU A 243 16.38 -1.33 -21.32
CA LEU A 243 15.87 -0.01 -20.98
C LEU A 243 14.83 -0.09 -19.85
N GLU A 244 13.96 -1.09 -19.86
CA GLU A 244 13.04 -1.38 -18.78
C GLU A 244 13.81 -1.60 -17.47
N LEU A 245 14.80 -2.50 -17.48
CA LEU A 245 15.56 -2.84 -16.28
C LEU A 245 16.30 -1.61 -15.73
N MET A 246 16.88 -0.80 -16.62
CA MET A 246 17.52 0.46 -16.24
C MET A 246 16.52 1.44 -15.62
N THR A 247 15.33 1.58 -16.21
CA THR A 247 14.27 2.46 -15.71
C THR A 247 13.85 2.06 -14.30
N LEU A 248 13.60 0.77 -14.07
CA LEU A 248 13.18 0.27 -12.77
C LEU A 248 14.28 0.34 -11.72
N THR A 249 15.54 0.14 -12.12
CA THR A 249 16.71 0.34 -11.24
C THR A 249 16.84 1.80 -10.80
N TRP A 250 16.69 2.76 -11.73
CA TRP A 250 16.72 4.18 -11.39
C TRP A 250 15.53 4.59 -10.53
N HIS A 251 14.35 4.01 -10.77
CA HIS A 251 13.19 4.22 -9.93
C HIS A 251 13.44 3.74 -8.49
N PHE A 252 14.06 2.57 -8.29
CA PHE A 252 14.44 2.10 -6.96
C PHE A 252 15.37 3.10 -6.24
N VAL A 253 16.36 3.65 -6.94
CA VAL A 253 17.24 4.71 -6.40
C VAL A 253 16.44 5.97 -6.07
N GLY A 254 15.50 6.37 -6.93
CA GLY A 254 14.58 7.48 -6.70
C GLY A 254 13.76 7.30 -5.42
N GLU A 255 13.22 6.10 -5.19
CA GLU A 255 12.46 5.79 -3.98
C GLU A 255 13.31 5.83 -2.71
N LEU A 256 14.60 5.47 -2.78
CA LEU A 256 15.52 5.67 -1.65
C LEU A 256 15.70 7.16 -1.33
N LEU A 257 15.74 8.03 -2.35
CA LEU A 257 15.78 9.49 -2.14
C LEU A 257 14.47 9.99 -1.53
N VAL A 258 13.32 9.47 -1.96
CA VAL A 258 12.01 9.79 -1.36
C VAL A 258 11.99 9.45 0.13
N VAL A 259 12.53 8.29 0.54
CA VAL A 259 12.70 7.93 1.96
C VAL A 259 13.52 8.98 2.71
N GLY A 260 14.64 9.42 2.13
CA GLY A 260 15.48 10.48 2.71
C GLY A 260 14.75 11.81 2.86
N VAL A 261 14.03 12.25 1.83
CA VAL A 261 13.26 13.51 1.83
C VAL A 261 12.13 13.47 2.85
N VAL A 262 11.33 12.41 2.88
CA VAL A 262 10.22 12.26 3.82
C VAL A 262 10.73 12.22 5.26
N SER A 263 11.83 11.50 5.51
CA SER A 263 12.49 11.49 6.83
C SER A 263 12.96 12.88 7.25
N PHE A 264 13.60 13.63 6.34
CA PHE A 264 14.06 14.98 6.60
C PHE A 264 12.89 15.93 6.92
N VAL A 265 11.81 15.88 6.14
CA VAL A 265 10.60 16.68 6.36
C VAL A 265 10.01 16.37 7.75
N ALA A 266 9.80 15.10 8.07
CA ALA A 266 9.28 14.68 9.38
C ALA A 266 10.17 15.17 10.53
N LEU A 267 11.50 15.04 10.41
CA LEU A 267 12.46 15.52 11.40
C LEU A 267 12.34 17.04 11.63
N VAL A 268 12.31 17.83 10.55
CA VAL A 268 12.21 19.29 10.64
C VAL A 268 10.90 19.71 11.30
N LEU A 269 9.78 19.07 10.92
CA LEU A 269 8.47 19.36 11.50
C LEU A 269 8.43 19.03 12.99
N VAL A 270 8.91 17.86 13.40
CA VAL A 270 8.95 17.45 14.81
C VAL A 270 9.90 18.32 15.64
N LYS A 271 11.08 18.68 15.11
CA LYS A 271 12.03 19.57 15.81
C LYS A 271 11.43 20.94 16.14
N ARG A 272 10.52 21.44 15.29
CA ARG A 272 9.84 22.72 15.48
C ARG A 272 8.64 22.65 16.44
N MET A 273 8.24 21.47 16.90
CA MET A 273 7.11 21.32 17.81
C MET A 273 7.47 21.70 19.25
N LYS A 274 6.54 22.41 19.91
CA LYS A 274 6.59 22.66 21.36
C LYS A 274 6.32 21.37 22.13
N PRO A 275 6.84 21.20 23.37
CA PRO A 275 6.65 19.97 24.17
C PRO A 275 5.19 19.50 24.29
N ALA A 276 4.25 20.40 24.54
CA ALA A 276 2.82 20.06 24.61
C ALA A 276 2.28 19.47 23.30
N LYS A 277 2.74 19.99 22.15
CA LYS A 277 2.34 19.49 20.83
C LYS A 277 2.98 18.13 20.54
N VAL A 278 4.22 17.90 20.97
CA VAL A 278 4.88 16.58 20.86
C VAL A 278 4.04 15.52 21.58
N LYS A 279 3.66 15.80 22.84
CA LYS A 279 2.83 14.87 23.61
C LYS A 279 1.49 14.60 22.93
N ALA A 280 0.76 15.64 22.53
CA ALA A 280 -0.55 15.50 21.89
C ALA A 280 -0.49 14.75 20.56
N GLN A 281 0.53 14.99 19.72
CA GLN A 281 0.70 14.27 18.46
C GLN A 281 1.10 12.82 18.69
N LEU A 282 1.94 12.55 19.68
CA LEU A 282 2.31 11.18 20.03
C LEU A 282 1.14 10.41 20.64
N ASP A 283 0.28 11.06 21.42
CA ASP A 283 -0.97 10.50 21.91
C ASP A 283 -1.84 10.04 20.73
N ILE A 284 -2.11 10.91 19.77
CA ILE A 284 -2.87 10.56 18.55
C ILE A 284 -2.17 9.44 17.77
N SER A 285 -0.86 9.56 17.54
CA SER A 285 -0.09 8.59 16.75
C SER A 285 -0.16 7.19 17.36
N LEU A 286 -0.09 7.06 18.69
CA LEU A 286 -0.21 5.79 19.39
C LEU A 286 -1.68 5.37 19.61
N GLY A 287 -2.63 6.14 19.11
CA GLY A 287 -4.06 5.87 19.24
C GLY A 287 -4.67 6.29 20.58
N CYS A 288 -3.88 6.88 21.49
CA CYS A 288 -4.37 7.49 22.72
C CYS A 288 -5.16 8.76 22.39
N SER A 289 -6.48 8.73 22.57
CA SER A 289 -7.21 10.00 22.65
C SER A 289 -7.09 10.62 24.03
N TYR A 290 -7.09 11.95 24.02
CA TYR A 290 -7.16 12.84 25.18
C TYR A 290 -7.97 12.18 26.33
N GLY A 291 -7.28 11.75 27.38
CA GLY A 291 -7.88 11.29 28.64
C GLY A 291 -7.75 9.80 29.00
N GLY A 292 -7.25 8.92 28.13
CA GLY A 292 -7.19 7.47 28.41
C GLY A 292 -5.80 6.94 28.75
N GLN A 293 -5.27 7.23 29.94
CA GLN A 293 -4.24 6.38 30.55
C GLN A 293 -4.96 5.39 31.47
N PHE A 294 -4.85 4.09 31.22
CA PHE A 294 -5.18 3.07 32.21
C PHE A 294 -3.89 2.32 32.57
N THR A 295 -3.51 2.43 33.83
CA THR A 295 -2.58 1.49 34.46
C THR A 295 -3.36 0.22 34.77
N ASP A 296 -2.93 -0.91 34.22
CA ASP A 296 -3.40 -2.19 34.70
C ASP A 296 -2.86 -2.36 36.14
N GLU A 297 -3.76 -2.27 37.13
CA GLU A 297 -3.42 -2.36 38.55
C GLU A 297 -2.75 -3.69 38.93
N LYS A 298 -2.84 -4.73 38.09
CA LYS A 298 -2.21 -6.03 38.35
C LYS A 298 -0.81 -6.19 37.73
N SER A 299 -0.50 -5.48 36.64
CA SER A 299 0.78 -5.64 35.93
C SER A 299 1.70 -4.42 36.00
N GLY A 300 1.18 -3.25 36.38
CA GLY A 300 1.94 -1.99 36.35
C GLY A 300 2.33 -1.54 34.95
N GLU A 301 1.88 -2.22 33.90
CA GLU A 301 2.10 -1.83 32.51
C GLU A 301 1.15 -0.69 32.11
N VAL A 302 1.73 0.35 31.51
CA VAL A 302 0.97 1.43 30.89
C VAL A 302 0.47 0.94 29.53
N ARG A 303 -0.83 0.65 29.42
CA ARG A 303 -1.45 0.30 28.14
C ARG A 303 -1.98 1.56 27.45
N TYR A 304 -1.61 1.73 26.18
CA TYR A 304 -2.00 2.89 25.36
C TYR A 304 -3.39 2.65 24.77
N CYS A 305 -4.36 3.48 25.17
CA CYS A 305 -5.78 3.23 24.94
C CYS A 305 -6.26 3.75 23.57
N LEU A 306 -6.69 2.86 22.68
CA LEU A 306 -7.31 3.15 21.37
C LEU A 306 -8.79 3.59 21.50
N LEU A 307 -9.07 4.66 22.27
CA LEU A 307 -10.29 5.50 22.28
C LEU A 307 -11.59 5.12 23.07
N LYS A 308 -12.12 6.21 23.67
CA LYS A 308 -13.47 6.70 24.08
C LYS A 308 -14.53 5.73 24.63
N ASN A 309 -14.27 5.22 25.82
CA ASN A 309 -15.19 5.10 26.97
C ASN A 309 -14.51 4.14 27.94
N CYS A 310 -13.64 4.69 28.78
CA CYS A 310 -13.26 4.01 30.01
C CYS A 310 -14.41 4.25 30.96
N ASP A 311 -15.38 3.35 30.96
CA ASP A 311 -16.26 2.96 32.06
C ASP A 311 -17.17 1.85 31.49
N ASP A 312 -17.24 0.73 32.21
CA ASP A 312 -18.04 -0.47 31.95
C ASP A 312 -17.48 -1.50 30.94
N VAL A 313 -16.65 -2.45 31.44
CA VAL A 313 -16.87 -3.93 31.50
C VAL A 313 -15.67 -4.58 32.19
#